data_AF-A0A4Y9Q0N1-F1
#
_entry.id   AF-A0A4Y9Q0N1-F1
#
_cell.length_a   1.000
_cell.length_b   1.000
_cell.length_c   1.000
_cell.angle_alpha   90.00
_cell.angle_beta   90.00
_cell.angle_gamma   90.00
#
_symmetry.space_group_name_H-M   'P 1'
#
loop_
_entity.id
_entity.type
_entity.pdbx_description
1 polymer ?
#
loop_
_entity_poly.entity_id
_entity_poly.type
_entity_poly.pdbx_seq_one_letter_code
_entity_poly.pdbx_strand_id
1 'polypeptide(L)'
;MAKNSKATSAVGEAMDAAAAAAKDAKRLSKTLPKKVAKKLRALADEAKKASQASKKKIARHPRKVQKKAVAATARVQKAAAEAEAGSAAESPVAESAAPAALLDEALRAILPTTDLASLTVVELRERARAAGHRGFSRFTKAQLIDLLSP
;
A
#
# COMPACT_ATOMS: atom_id res chain seq x y z
N MET A 1 44.34 10.89 -1.12
CA MET A 1 42.94 11.36 -1.31
C MET A 1 42.01 10.16 -1.41
N ALA A 2 41.37 9.72 -0.31
CA ALA A 2 40.51 8.52 -0.26
C ALA A 2 39.05 8.81 0.17
N LYS A 3 38.63 10.08 0.15
CA LYS A 3 37.38 10.53 0.79
C LYS A 3 36.10 10.08 0.09
N ASN A 4 36.18 9.48 -1.10
CA ASN A 4 35.01 9.12 -1.91
C ASN A 4 34.77 7.61 -2.06
N SER A 5 35.70 6.74 -1.62
CA SER A 5 35.61 5.29 -1.85
C SER A 5 34.33 4.65 -1.27
N LYS A 6 34.02 4.93 0.01
CA LYS A 6 32.79 4.43 0.67
C LYS A 6 31.51 4.99 0.03
N ALA A 7 31.55 6.24 -0.44
CA ALA A 7 30.40 6.84 -1.12
C ALA A 7 30.20 6.25 -2.51
N THR A 8 31.28 5.89 -3.22
CA THR A 8 31.20 5.24 -4.52
C THR A 8 30.77 3.78 -4.44
N SER A 9 31.19 3.05 -3.40
CA SER A 9 30.73 1.67 -3.17
C SER A 9 29.23 1.64 -2.84
N ALA A 10 28.76 2.51 -1.94
CA ALA A 10 27.34 2.63 -1.61
C ALA A 10 26.46 3.06 -2.80
N VAL A 11 27.01 3.81 -3.76
CA VAL A 11 26.34 4.10 -5.03
C VAL A 11 26.25 2.84 -5.89
N GLY A 12 27.32 2.06 -5.99
CA GLY A 12 27.32 0.77 -6.70
C GLY A 12 26.23 -0.15 -6.16
N GLU A 13 26.23 -0.38 -4.85
CA GLU A 13 25.22 -1.20 -4.17
C GLU A 13 23.79 -0.70 -4.42
N ALA A 14 23.56 0.63 -4.34
CA ALA A 14 22.24 1.19 -4.60
C ALA A 14 21.82 1.03 -6.08
N MET A 15 22.76 1.12 -7.02
CA MET A 15 22.50 0.92 -8.45
C MET A 15 22.24 -0.55 -8.78
N ASP A 16 22.98 -1.48 -8.16
CA ASP A 16 22.77 -2.91 -8.31
C ASP A 16 21.43 -3.33 -7.71
N ALA A 17 21.07 -2.81 -6.53
CA ALA A 17 19.75 -3.00 -5.93
C ALA A 17 18.63 -2.45 -6.83
N ALA A 18 18.82 -1.28 -7.45
CA ALA A 18 17.88 -0.73 -8.43
C ALA A 18 17.74 -1.60 -9.68
N ALA A 19 18.84 -2.18 -10.17
CA ALA A 19 18.82 -3.08 -11.31
C ALA A 19 18.14 -4.42 -10.99
N ALA A 20 18.37 -4.98 -9.81
CA ALA A 20 17.71 -6.18 -9.32
C ALA A 20 16.20 -5.95 -9.16
N ALA A 21 15.81 -4.92 -8.42
CA ALA A 21 14.42 -4.54 -8.21
C ALA A 21 13.67 -4.30 -9.54
N ALA A 22 14.32 -3.67 -10.52
CA ALA A 22 13.72 -3.48 -11.84
C ALA A 22 13.46 -4.81 -12.57
N LYS A 23 14.38 -5.78 -12.48
CA LYS A 23 14.21 -7.12 -13.09
C LYS A 23 13.08 -7.87 -12.41
N ASP A 24 13.03 -7.83 -11.08
CA ASP A 24 12.04 -8.56 -10.29
C ASP A 24 10.64 -7.97 -10.47
N ALA A 25 10.51 -6.64 -10.46
CA ALA A 25 9.26 -5.97 -10.82
C ALA A 25 8.81 -6.28 -12.25
N LYS A 26 9.74 -6.42 -13.19
CA LYS A 26 9.40 -6.83 -14.56
C LYS A 26 8.91 -8.28 -14.63
N ARG A 27 9.47 -9.17 -13.82
CA ARG A 27 8.99 -10.57 -13.67
C ARG A 27 7.61 -10.60 -13.04
N LEU A 28 7.40 -9.92 -11.91
CA LEU A 28 6.11 -9.80 -11.23
C LEU A 28 5.03 -9.19 -12.14
N SER A 29 5.38 -8.20 -12.97
CA SER A 29 4.43 -7.60 -13.92
C SER A 29 3.92 -8.54 -15.03
N LYS A 30 4.45 -9.77 -15.14
CA LYS A 30 3.96 -10.75 -16.11
C LYS A 30 2.82 -11.60 -15.56
N THR A 31 2.76 -11.77 -14.24
CA THR A 31 1.76 -12.59 -13.56
C THR A 31 0.61 -11.76 -12.98
N LEU A 32 0.78 -10.43 -12.91
CA LEU A 32 -0.21 -9.49 -12.37
C LEU A 32 -1.19 -8.95 -13.43
N PRO A 33 -2.38 -8.47 -13.01
CA PRO A 33 -3.37 -7.91 -13.92
C PRO A 33 -2.86 -6.68 -14.68
N LYS A 34 -3.38 -6.47 -15.90
CA LYS A 34 -2.89 -5.46 -16.88
C LYS A 34 -2.71 -4.06 -16.30
N LYS A 35 -3.62 -3.62 -15.41
CA LYS A 35 -3.56 -2.30 -14.76
C LYS A 35 -2.39 -2.19 -13.79
N VAL A 36 -2.19 -3.19 -12.93
CA VAL A 36 -1.10 -3.27 -11.94
C VAL A 36 0.24 -3.48 -12.65
N ALA A 37 0.29 -4.39 -13.62
CA ALA A 37 1.45 -4.66 -14.45
C ALA A 37 1.97 -3.40 -15.17
N LYS A 38 1.08 -2.54 -15.70
CA LYS A 38 1.48 -1.30 -16.37
C LYS A 38 2.17 -0.32 -15.41
N LYS A 39 1.65 -0.17 -14.18
CA LYS A 39 2.25 0.69 -13.15
C LYS A 39 3.62 0.16 -12.71
N LEU A 40 3.71 -1.14 -12.44
CA LEU A 40 4.97 -1.78 -12.06
C LEU A 40 6.05 -1.69 -13.15
N ARG A 41 5.70 -1.86 -14.43
CA ARG A 41 6.65 -1.70 -15.54
C ARG A 41 7.19 -0.28 -15.64
N ALA A 42 6.35 0.73 -15.48
CA ALA A 42 6.79 2.12 -15.52
C ALA A 42 7.81 2.43 -14.40
N LEU A 43 7.56 1.93 -13.19
CA LEU A 43 8.48 2.09 -12.06
C LEU A 43 9.77 1.26 -12.24
N ALA A 44 9.66 0.06 -12.82
CA ALA A 44 10.82 -0.76 -13.16
C ALA A 44 11.74 -0.07 -14.20
N ASP A 45 11.15 0.59 -15.20
CA ASP A 45 11.92 1.35 -16.20
C ASP A 45 12.58 2.59 -15.59
N GLU A 46 11.94 3.25 -14.62
CA GLU A 46 12.55 4.35 -13.84
C GLU A 46 13.74 3.85 -13.01
N ALA A 47 13.59 2.72 -12.32
CA ALA A 47 14.68 2.08 -11.55
C ALA A 47 15.84 1.65 -12.43
N LYS A 48 15.56 1.07 -13.61
CA LYS A 48 16.59 0.73 -14.60
C LYS A 48 17.34 1.96 -15.12
N LYS A 49 16.65 3.10 -15.33
CA LYS A 49 17.32 4.35 -15.71
C LYS A 49 18.18 4.90 -14.57
N ALA A 50 17.73 4.77 -13.33
CA ALA A 50 18.51 5.17 -12.15
C ALA A 50 19.78 4.31 -11.97
N SER A 51 19.73 3.02 -12.32
CA SER A 51 20.87 2.10 -12.29
C SER A 51 21.86 2.28 -13.45
N GLN A 52 21.58 3.14 -14.42
CA GLN A 52 22.48 3.40 -15.57
C GLN A 52 23.14 4.79 -15.50
N ALA A 53 23.31 5.35 -14.30
CA ALA A 53 24.01 6.61 -14.11
C ALA A 53 25.48 6.52 -14.61
N SER A 54 25.93 7.55 -15.33
CA SER A 54 27.28 7.54 -15.90
C SER A 54 28.38 7.64 -14.83
N LYS A 55 29.54 7.02 -15.09
CA LYS A 55 30.73 7.05 -14.22
C LYS A 55 31.12 8.48 -13.82
N LYS A 56 30.98 9.44 -14.75
CA LYS A 56 31.24 10.87 -14.51
C LYS A 56 30.28 11.48 -13.47
N LYS A 57 29.01 11.07 -13.48
CA LYS A 57 27.99 11.53 -12.53
C LYS A 57 28.18 10.92 -11.15
N ILE A 58 28.60 9.66 -11.10
CA ILE A 58 28.97 8.96 -9.85
C ILE A 58 30.18 9.63 -9.20
N ALA A 59 31.22 9.95 -9.99
CA ALA A 59 32.41 10.63 -9.48
C ALA A 59 32.13 12.05 -8.97
N ARG A 60 31.32 12.83 -9.70
CA ARG A 60 31.01 14.23 -9.33
C ARG A 60 29.96 14.35 -8.23
N HIS A 61 28.95 13.48 -8.22
CA HIS A 61 27.79 13.61 -7.35
C HIS A 61 27.31 12.24 -6.80
N PRO A 62 28.15 11.53 -6.03
CA PRO A 62 27.83 10.18 -5.57
C PRO A 62 26.54 10.17 -4.74
N ARG A 63 26.40 11.09 -3.78
CA ARG A 63 25.20 11.20 -2.93
C ARG A 63 23.90 11.44 -3.71
N LYS A 64 23.94 12.23 -4.79
CA LYS A 64 22.75 12.49 -5.62
C LYS A 64 22.36 11.26 -6.43
N VAL A 65 23.34 10.51 -6.94
CA VAL A 65 23.07 9.25 -7.65
C VAL A 65 22.51 8.21 -6.69
N GLN A 66 23.13 8.03 -5.53
CA GLN A 66 22.66 7.12 -4.48
C GLN A 66 21.20 7.43 -4.08
N LYS A 67 20.89 8.70 -3.76
CA LYS A 67 19.53 9.10 -3.38
C LYS A 67 18.50 8.79 -4.46
N LYS A 68 18.86 8.95 -5.74
CA LYS A 68 17.97 8.61 -6.86
C LYS A 68 17.77 7.10 -7.00
N ALA A 69 18.84 6.31 -6.88
CA ALA A 69 18.76 4.86 -6.93
C ALA A 69 17.90 4.31 -5.79
N VAL A 70 18.12 4.78 -4.55
CA VAL A 70 17.34 4.41 -3.36
C VAL A 70 15.88 4.86 -3.46
N ALA A 71 15.60 6.05 -3.98
CA ALA A 71 14.22 6.49 -4.17
C ALA A 71 13.48 5.65 -5.22
N ALA A 72 14.17 5.23 -6.28
CA ALA A 72 13.60 4.38 -7.32
C ALA A 72 13.34 2.96 -6.81
N THR A 73 14.27 2.37 -6.04
CA THR A 73 14.04 1.05 -5.41
C THR A 73 12.87 1.10 -4.44
N ALA A 74 12.78 2.11 -3.58
CA ALA A 74 11.70 2.25 -2.61
C ALA A 74 10.33 2.34 -3.28
N ARG A 75 10.21 3.07 -4.40
CA ARG A 75 8.97 3.14 -5.19
C ARG A 75 8.58 1.80 -5.79
N VAL A 76 9.56 1.08 -6.36
CA VAL A 76 9.33 -0.25 -6.93
C VAL A 76 8.91 -1.24 -5.85
N GLN A 77 9.58 -1.24 -4.69
CA GLN A 77 9.24 -2.12 -3.57
C GLN A 77 7.84 -1.82 -3.02
N LYS A 78 7.49 -0.55 -2.83
CA LYS A 78 6.15 -0.16 -2.39
C LYS A 78 5.07 -0.65 -3.37
N ALA A 79 5.27 -0.41 -4.66
CA ALA A 79 4.31 -0.86 -5.68
C ALA A 79 4.26 -2.40 -5.82
N ALA A 80 5.37 -3.10 -5.58
CA ALA A 80 5.40 -4.56 -5.55
C ALA A 80 4.62 -5.09 -4.34
N ALA A 81 4.81 -4.51 -3.16
CA ALA A 81 4.06 -4.86 -1.95
C ALA A 81 2.56 -4.58 -2.11
N GLU A 82 2.17 -3.44 -2.69
CA GLU A 82 0.77 -3.13 -3.01
C GLU A 82 0.19 -4.12 -4.03
N ALA A 83 1.00 -4.57 -5.00
CA ALA A 83 0.58 -5.54 -5.99
C ALA A 83 0.40 -6.95 -5.42
N GLU A 84 1.26 -7.38 -4.50
CA GLU A 84 1.11 -8.65 -3.80
C GLU A 84 -0.07 -8.62 -2.82
N ALA A 85 -0.26 -7.53 -2.08
CA ALA A 85 -1.41 -7.34 -1.21
C ALA A 85 -2.74 -7.29 -1.99
N GLY A 86 -2.76 -6.62 -3.16
CA GLY A 86 -3.92 -6.58 -4.05
C GLY A 86 -4.17 -7.89 -4.79
N SER A 87 -3.12 -8.65 -5.12
CA SER A 87 -3.25 -9.95 -5.81
C SER A 87 -3.78 -11.06 -4.91
N ALA A 88 -3.69 -10.93 -3.59
CA ALA A 88 -4.39 -11.79 -2.64
C ALA A 88 -5.89 -11.49 -2.54
N ALA A 89 -6.34 -10.35 -3.07
CA ALA A 89 -7.71 -9.85 -2.93
C ALA A 89 -8.50 -9.82 -4.25
N GLU A 90 -7.94 -10.25 -5.39
CA GLU A 90 -8.60 -10.13 -6.70
C GLU A 90 -9.41 -11.39 -7.06
N SER A 91 -10.42 -11.69 -6.26
CA SER A 91 -11.74 -12.08 -6.77
C SER A 91 -12.65 -10.84 -6.67
N PRO A 92 -13.45 -10.51 -7.71
CA PRO A 92 -13.72 -9.11 -8.02
C PRO A 92 -14.99 -8.58 -7.36
N VAL A 93 -14.93 -7.98 -6.18
CA VAL A 93 -15.90 -6.96 -5.73
C VAL A 93 -15.25 -6.06 -4.66
N ALA A 94 -15.69 -4.81 -4.61
CA ALA A 94 -15.54 -3.85 -3.51
C ALA A 94 -14.28 -2.97 -3.52
N GLU A 95 -14.45 -1.83 -4.18
CA GLU A 95 -14.27 -0.53 -3.53
C GLU A 95 -14.59 -0.58 -2.02
N SER A 96 -13.57 -0.62 -1.15
CA SER A 96 -13.69 -0.25 0.28
C SER A 96 -12.33 -0.26 1.01
N ALA A 97 -12.09 0.85 1.68
CA ALA A 97 -11.32 1.11 2.90
C ALA A 97 -10.57 -0.03 3.66
N ALA A 98 -9.44 0.42 4.25
CA ALA A 98 -8.91 0.09 5.59
C ALA A 98 -7.96 -1.11 5.79
N PRO A 99 -6.67 -0.85 6.10
CA PRO A 99 -5.88 -1.73 6.94
C PRO A 99 -6.03 -1.29 8.42
N ALA A 100 -7.14 -1.68 9.06
CA ALA A 100 -7.32 -1.47 10.50
C ALA A 100 -8.14 -2.59 11.20
N ALA A 101 -8.72 -3.55 10.47
CA ALA A 101 -9.71 -4.46 11.03
C ALA A 101 -9.15 -5.71 11.76
N LEU A 102 -7.85 -6.03 11.65
CA LEU A 102 -7.33 -7.29 12.21
C LEU A 102 -6.89 -7.24 13.68
N LEU A 103 -6.97 -6.07 14.33
CA LEU A 103 -6.78 -5.96 15.79
C LEU A 103 -8.10 -5.77 16.56
N ASP A 104 -9.22 -5.54 15.87
CA ASP A 104 -10.51 -5.21 16.48
C ASP A 104 -11.36 -6.47 16.76
N GLU A 105 -11.13 -7.55 16.01
CA GLU A 105 -11.95 -8.78 16.07
C GLU A 105 -11.71 -9.59 17.35
N ALA A 106 -10.51 -9.55 17.93
CA ALA A 106 -10.19 -10.20 19.20
C ALA A 106 -10.70 -9.42 20.43
N LEU A 107 -10.92 -8.11 20.31
CA LEU A 107 -11.48 -7.26 21.38
C LEU A 107 -13.03 -7.27 21.36
N ARG A 108 -13.64 -7.54 20.20
CA ARG A 108 -15.10 -7.60 19.98
C ARG A 108 -15.79 -8.76 20.71
N ALA A 109 -15.06 -9.80 21.08
CA ALA A 109 -15.60 -10.95 21.79
C ALA A 109 -15.74 -10.73 23.31
N ILE A 110 -15.23 -9.61 23.86
CA ILE A 110 -15.09 -9.42 25.32
C ILE A 110 -15.98 -8.29 25.87
N LEU A 111 -16.57 -7.41 25.04
CA LEU A 111 -17.30 -6.25 25.56
C LEU A 111 -18.81 -6.28 25.27
N PRO A 112 -19.65 -6.00 26.29
CA PRO A 112 -21.09 -6.11 26.21
C PRO A 112 -21.69 -5.05 25.28
N THR A 113 -22.83 -5.42 24.73
CA THR A 113 -23.74 -4.67 23.87
C THR A 113 -24.32 -3.42 24.53
N THR A 114 -23.54 -2.38 24.87
CA THR A 114 -24.13 -1.27 25.67
C THR A 114 -23.57 0.12 25.44
N ASP A 115 -23.29 0.52 24.20
CA ASP A 115 -23.44 1.95 23.87
C ASP A 115 -23.73 2.25 22.39
N LEU A 116 -24.99 2.13 22.00
CA LEU A 116 -25.45 2.58 20.68
C LEU A 116 -25.36 4.11 20.53
N ALA A 117 -25.35 4.86 21.63
CA ALA A 117 -25.33 6.33 21.60
C ALA A 117 -23.95 6.89 21.24
N SER A 118 -22.88 6.18 21.58
CA SER A 118 -21.50 6.53 21.19
C SER A 118 -21.20 6.29 19.71
N LEU A 119 -21.98 5.45 19.01
CA LEU A 119 -21.76 5.15 17.61
C LEU A 119 -22.10 6.30 16.66
N THR A 120 -21.39 6.38 15.55
CA THR A 120 -21.71 7.30 14.45
C THR A 120 -22.92 6.78 13.65
N VAL A 121 -23.57 7.67 12.89
CA VAL A 121 -24.71 7.30 12.03
C VAL A 121 -24.33 6.22 11.01
N VAL A 122 -23.08 6.21 10.54
CA VAL A 122 -22.59 5.21 9.58
C VAL A 122 -22.48 3.82 10.22
N GLU A 123 -21.88 3.76 11.41
CA GLU A 123 -21.72 2.51 12.18
C GLU A 123 -23.09 1.93 12.60
N LEU A 124 -24.04 2.79 12.97
CA LEU A 124 -25.42 2.37 13.26
C LEU A 124 -26.10 1.78 12.02
N ARG A 125 -25.90 2.36 10.83
CA ARG A 125 -26.44 1.83 9.57
C ARG A 125 -25.81 0.50 9.17
N GLU A 126 -24.53 0.31 9.43
CA GLU A 126 -23.85 -0.97 9.24
C GLU A 126 -24.42 -2.06 10.14
N ARG A 127 -24.63 -1.72 11.41
CA ARG A 127 -25.26 -2.64 12.37
C ARG A 127 -26.70 -2.96 11.99
N ALA A 128 -27.47 -1.98 11.50
CA ALA A 128 -28.82 -2.19 10.99
C ALA A 128 -28.85 -3.11 9.75
N ARG A 129 -27.86 -3.01 8.84
CA ARG A 129 -27.70 -3.97 7.73
C ARG A 129 -27.35 -5.37 8.22
N ALA A 130 -26.43 -5.48 9.18
CA ALA A 130 -26.03 -6.75 9.77
C ALA A 130 -27.19 -7.45 10.49
N ALA A 131 -28.08 -6.67 11.12
CA ALA A 131 -29.33 -7.15 11.71
C ALA A 131 -30.45 -7.42 10.68
N GLY A 132 -30.22 -7.15 9.39
CA GLY A 132 -31.17 -7.44 8.31
C GLY A 132 -32.28 -6.41 8.11
N HIS A 133 -32.25 -5.28 8.82
CA HIS A 133 -33.21 -4.20 8.58
C HIS A 133 -33.01 -3.60 7.19
N ARG A 134 -34.06 -3.00 6.61
CA ARG A 134 -34.04 -2.28 5.33
C ARG A 134 -34.80 -0.95 5.47
N GLY A 135 -34.53 0.02 4.60
CA GLY A 135 -35.27 1.31 4.59
C GLY A 135 -34.82 2.35 5.63
N PHE A 136 -33.80 2.07 6.43
CA PHE A 136 -33.27 2.96 7.47
C PHE A 136 -32.36 4.11 6.93
N SER A 137 -32.21 4.25 5.60
CA SER A 137 -31.34 5.27 4.97
C SER A 137 -31.74 6.71 5.30
N ARG A 138 -33.01 6.93 5.66
CA ARG A 138 -33.55 8.24 6.06
C ARG A 138 -33.67 8.40 7.58
N PHE A 139 -33.30 7.38 8.35
CA PHE A 139 -33.44 7.42 9.80
C PHE A 139 -32.39 8.36 10.40
N THR A 140 -32.82 9.10 11.41
CA THR A 140 -31.96 9.93 12.27
C THR A 140 -31.16 9.05 13.23
N LYS A 141 -30.14 9.61 13.89
CA LYS A 141 -29.31 8.86 14.86
C LYS A 141 -30.17 8.23 15.96
N ALA A 142 -31.13 8.96 16.52
CA ALA A 142 -32.05 8.46 17.53
C ALA A 142 -32.90 7.28 17.00
N GLN A 143 -33.50 7.43 15.82
CA GLN A 143 -34.31 6.38 15.20
C GLN A 143 -33.51 5.11 14.88
N LEU A 144 -32.22 5.24 14.56
CA LEU A 144 -31.33 4.10 14.36
C LEU A 144 -30.99 3.39 15.67
N ILE A 145 -30.86 4.14 16.77
CA ILE A 145 -30.64 3.58 18.10
C ILE A 145 -31.90 2.82 18.56
N ASP A 146 -33.07 3.43 18.41
CA ASP A 146 -34.36 2.80 18.75
C ASP A 146 -34.60 1.50 17.97
N LEU A 147 -34.25 1.49 16.68
CA LEU A 147 -34.36 0.29 15.83
C LEU A 147 -33.43 -0.85 16.27
N LEU A 148 -32.27 -0.51 16.84
CA LEU A 148 -31.21 -1.46 17.21
C LEU A 148 -31.22 -1.82 18.70
N SER A 149 -32.06 -1.17 19.51
CA SER A 149 -32.33 -1.57 20.87
C SER A 149 -33.16 -2.87 20.83
N PRO A 150 -32.81 -3.88 21.66
CA PRO A 150 -33.64 -5.08 21.82
C PRO A 150 -35.03 -4.76 22.38
#